data_AF-A0A9D2BNW2-F1
#
_entry.id   AF-A0A9D2BNW2-F1
#
_cell.length_a   1.000
_cell.length_b   1.000
_cell.length_c   1.000
_cell.angle_alpha   90.00
_cell.angle_beta   90.00
_cell.angle_gamma   90.00
#
_symmetry.space_group_name_H-M   'P 1'
#
loop_
_entity.id
_entity.type
_entity.pdbx_description
1 polymer ?
#
loop_
_entity_poly.entity_id
_entity_poly.type
_entity_poly.pdbx_seq_one_letter_code
_entity_poly.pdbx_strand_id
1 'polypeptide(L)'
;MYEDDKVLDELYRELGKAYYEGAFEDPLPQLLPLFDQITEHLNQKNVVEEQEPVVEEVEKPEEPVETKEENNNTGLKCPVCGAAITDKQAFCISCGTNLKELATAKEEPAIKVEEKVSESCPYCGAPINPNQKFCIQCGKSLEKPVERFSFDDPKPVQDPIEPDPVTPTCPNCGATVKIGQKFCTKCGSSIPQNNNNQNVPPVMPAQCPKCGKPLDPNDRFCTSCGTKIR
;
A
#
# COMPACT_ATOMS: atom_id res chain seq x y z
N MET A 1 -9.14 27.83 20.95
CA MET A 1 -8.46 26.72 20.27
C MET A 1 -7.24 26.43 21.11
N TYR A 2 -7.17 25.25 21.72
CA TYR A 2 -6.36 24.96 22.89
C TYR A 2 -4.88 24.83 22.53
N GLU A 3 -4.00 25.52 23.27
CA GLU A 3 -2.56 25.53 23.04
C GLU A 3 -1.93 24.12 23.15
N ASP A 4 -2.54 23.23 23.94
CA ASP A 4 -2.14 21.84 24.11
C ASP A 4 -2.38 20.95 22.87
N ASP A 5 -3.30 21.31 21.98
CA ASP A 5 -3.51 20.57 20.72
C ASP A 5 -2.39 20.87 19.72
N LYS A 6 -1.87 22.10 19.76
CA LYS A 6 -0.80 22.53 18.87
C LYS A 6 0.53 21.83 19.17
N VAL A 7 0.84 21.59 20.44
CA VAL A 7 2.08 20.90 20.85
C VAL A 7 2.02 19.41 20.47
N LEU A 8 0.87 18.77 20.67
CA LEU A 8 0.68 17.37 20.26
C LEU A 8 0.79 17.20 18.73
N ASP A 9 0.17 18.11 17.96
CA ASP A 9 0.28 18.12 16.50
C ASP A 9 1.71 18.33 16.02
N GLU A 10 2.49 19.16 16.72
CA GLU A 10 3.89 19.41 16.41
C GLU A 10 4.76 18.18 16.66
N LEU A 11 4.55 17.46 17.77
CA LEU A 11 5.24 16.20 18.06
C LEU A 11 4.93 15.10 17.03
N TYR A 12 3.66 14.96 16.60
CA TYR A 12 3.30 14.03 15.54
C TYR A 12 3.92 14.40 14.19
N ARG A 13 4.01 15.70 13.88
CA ARG A 13 4.67 16.20 12.67
C ARG A 13 6.17 15.89 12.69
N GLU A 14 6.83 16.07 13.83
CA GLU A 14 8.25 15.80 14.00
C GLU A 14 8.56 14.30 13.92
N LEU A 15 7.73 13.45 14.54
CA LEU A 15 7.79 12.00 14.40
C LEU A 15 7.66 11.55 12.93
N GLY A 16 6.66 12.07 12.22
CA GLY A 16 6.46 11.75 10.80
C GLY A 16 7.65 12.18 9.93
N LYS A 17 8.21 13.36 10.20
CA LYS A 17 9.40 13.86 9.52
C LYS A 17 10.62 12.98 9.79
N ALA A 18 10.88 12.64 11.05
CA ALA A 18 11.98 11.78 11.44
C ALA A 18 11.87 10.39 10.80
N TYR A 19 10.68 9.80 10.78
CA TYR A 19 10.43 8.50 10.14
C TYR A 19 10.68 8.53 8.62
N TYR A 20 10.29 9.60 7.93
CA TYR A 20 10.42 9.70 6.48
C TYR A 20 11.82 10.10 6.02
N GLU A 21 12.48 11.02 6.74
CA GLU A 21 13.82 11.52 6.40
C GLU A 21 14.94 10.65 6.99
N GLY A 22 14.65 9.90 8.04
CA GLY A 22 15.60 9.01 8.69
C GLY A 22 15.91 7.81 7.82
N ALA A 23 17.15 7.74 7.32
CA ALA A 23 17.70 6.55 6.69
C ALA A 23 18.06 5.49 7.76
N PHE A 24 17.07 5.09 8.56
CA PHE A 24 17.28 4.17 9.67
C PHE A 24 17.34 2.72 9.20
N GLU A 25 18.35 1.98 9.67
CA GLU A 25 18.40 0.52 9.54
C GLU A 25 17.50 -0.16 10.59
N ASP A 26 17.41 0.45 11.78
CA ASP A 26 16.38 0.17 12.79
C ASP A 26 15.80 1.51 13.31
N PRO A 27 14.55 1.85 12.98
CA PRO A 27 13.95 3.13 13.33
C PRO A 27 13.55 3.22 14.80
N LEU A 28 13.34 2.10 15.49
CA LEU A 28 12.71 2.12 16.81
C LEU A 28 13.58 2.82 17.87
N PRO A 29 14.88 2.48 18.04
CA PRO A 29 15.79 3.15 19.00
C PRO A 29 15.82 4.68 18.86
N GLN A 30 15.71 5.17 17.63
CA GLN A 30 15.87 6.59 17.29
C GLN A 30 14.55 7.37 17.42
N LEU A 31 13.40 6.70 17.34
CA LEU A 31 12.08 7.31 17.45
C LEU A 31 11.47 7.18 18.86
N LEU A 32 11.99 6.29 19.72
CA LEU A 32 11.57 6.17 21.13
C LEU A 32 11.43 7.52 21.84
N PRO A 33 12.40 8.45 21.75
CA PRO A 33 12.29 9.74 22.43
C PRO A 33 11.08 10.58 22.01
N LEU A 34 10.63 10.45 20.75
CA LEU A 34 9.44 11.15 20.25
C LEU A 34 8.16 10.42 20.69
N PHE A 35 8.16 9.09 20.74
CA PHE A 35 7.05 8.32 21.28
C PHE A 35 6.83 8.59 22.78
N ASP A 36 7.91 8.70 23.55
CA ASP A 36 7.85 9.02 24.97
C ASP A 36 7.24 10.41 25.21
N GLN A 37 7.68 11.42 24.44
CA GLN A 37 7.12 12.78 24.51
C GLN A 37 5.63 12.83 24.14
N ILE A 38 5.21 12.09 23.11
CA ILE A 38 3.79 12.01 22.72
C ILE A 38 2.98 11.32 23.83
N THR A 39 3.50 10.23 24.37
CA THR A 39 2.84 9.48 25.44
C THR A 39 2.71 10.32 26.71
N GLU A 40 3.75 11.06 27.08
CA GLU A 40 3.73 11.98 28.21
C GLU A 40 2.68 13.07 28.00
N HIS A 41 2.63 13.68 26.81
CA HIS A 41 1.67 14.73 26.50
C HIS A 41 0.21 14.21 26.46
N LEU A 42 0.00 12.98 26.00
CA LEU A 42 -1.32 12.33 26.02
C LEU A 42 -1.74 11.96 27.45
N ASN A 43 -0.81 11.49 28.27
CA ASN A 43 -1.05 11.20 29.67
C ASN A 43 -1.39 12.48 30.44
N GLN A 44 -0.68 13.59 30.18
CA GLN A 44 -1.00 14.91 30.74
C GLN A 44 -2.40 15.40 30.34
N LYS A 45 -2.89 15.08 29.14
CA LYS A 45 -4.29 15.33 28.72
C LYS A 45 -5.30 14.39 29.39
N ASN A 46 -4.89 13.17 29.76
CA ASN A 46 -5.75 12.12 30.33
C ASN A 46 -5.76 12.05 31.87
N VAL A 47 -5.12 12.97 32.60
CA VAL A 47 -5.13 13.01 34.09
C VAL A 47 -6.49 13.41 34.70
N VAL A 48 -7.61 13.30 33.96
CA VAL A 48 -8.96 13.56 34.51
C VAL A 48 -9.80 12.28 34.67
N GLU A 49 -9.31 11.07 34.32
CA GLU A 49 -10.17 9.88 34.49
C GLU A 49 -9.63 8.69 35.28
N GLU A 50 -8.32 8.48 35.48
CA GLU A 50 -7.86 7.33 36.28
C GLU A 50 -6.62 7.66 37.13
N GLN A 51 -6.86 8.21 38.33
CA GLN A 51 -5.93 8.08 39.44
C GLN A 51 -6.38 6.90 40.31
N GLU A 52 -5.63 5.80 40.29
CA GLU A 52 -5.20 5.17 41.54
C GLU A 52 -3.72 4.74 41.43
N PRO A 53 -2.89 5.01 42.46
CA PRO A 53 -1.44 5.01 42.38
C PRO A 53 -0.77 3.65 42.67
N VAL A 54 0.42 3.54 42.09
CA VAL A 54 1.54 2.61 42.29
C VAL A 54 1.71 2.04 43.71
N VAL A 55 1.96 0.73 43.80
CA VAL A 55 2.93 0.18 44.76
C VAL A 55 3.84 -0.84 44.06
N GLU A 56 5.13 -0.52 44.10
CA GLU A 56 6.28 -1.25 43.60
C GLU A 56 6.91 -2.05 44.75
N GLU A 57 7.38 -3.27 44.43
CA GLU A 57 8.32 -4.15 45.17
C GLU A 57 7.97 -4.70 46.58
N VAL A 58 7.79 -6.03 46.68
CA VAL A 58 8.53 -6.90 47.63
C VAL A 58 8.75 -8.31 47.05
N GLU A 59 10.03 -8.68 47.04
CA GLU A 59 10.76 -9.95 46.91
C GLU A 59 10.02 -11.33 46.92
N LYS A 60 10.47 -12.19 46.00
CA LYS A 60 10.42 -13.67 45.97
C LYS A 60 11.40 -14.28 47.02
N PRO A 61 11.34 -15.55 47.52
CA PRO A 61 10.58 -16.78 47.15
C PRO A 61 9.77 -17.38 48.36
N GLU A 62 8.88 -18.38 48.28
CA GLU A 62 9.06 -19.84 48.08
C GLU A 62 7.66 -20.54 47.98
N GLU A 63 7.67 -21.83 47.65
CA GLU A 63 6.65 -22.75 47.08
C GLU A 63 5.35 -23.07 47.90
N PRO A 64 4.57 -24.13 47.56
CA PRO A 64 3.34 -24.11 46.77
C PRO A 64 2.10 -24.41 47.63
N VAL A 65 1.11 -23.52 47.64
CA VAL A 65 -0.14 -23.78 48.37
C VAL A 65 -1.28 -24.04 47.40
N GLU A 66 -1.65 -25.31 47.32
CA GLU A 66 -2.89 -25.80 46.73
C GLU A 66 -4.10 -25.05 47.30
N THR A 67 -4.68 -24.20 46.47
CA THR A 67 -6.05 -23.71 46.67
C THR A 67 -6.86 -24.05 45.42
N LYS A 68 -7.38 -25.29 45.41
CA LYS A 68 -8.77 -25.64 45.07
C LYS A 68 -9.47 -24.54 44.26
N GLU A 69 -9.30 -24.60 42.95
CA GLU A 69 -10.15 -23.89 42.00
C GLU A 69 -11.58 -24.44 42.12
N GLU A 70 -12.44 -23.73 42.85
CA GLU A 70 -13.88 -23.81 42.64
C GLU A 70 -14.22 -23.07 41.34
N ASN A 71 -13.85 -23.72 40.23
CA ASN A 71 -14.31 -23.35 38.90
C ASN A 71 -15.82 -23.62 38.87
N ASN A 72 -16.61 -22.56 39.11
CA ASN A 72 -18.03 -22.53 38.77
C ASN A 72 -18.17 -22.54 37.24
N ASN A 73 -17.85 -23.69 36.67
CA ASN A 73 -18.00 -24.09 35.29
C ASN A 73 -19.48 -24.41 35.07
N THR A 74 -20.26 -23.37 34.76
CA THR A 74 -21.46 -23.60 33.97
C THR A 74 -20.97 -23.94 32.56
N GLY A 75 -21.13 -25.22 32.17
CA GLY A 75 -20.53 -25.86 30.99
C GLY A 75 -20.99 -25.34 29.64
N LEU A 76 -20.93 -24.04 29.41
CA LEU A 76 -21.08 -23.46 28.09
C LEU A 76 -19.86 -23.85 27.25
N LYS A 77 -20.15 -24.36 26.05
CA LYS A 77 -19.15 -24.75 25.05
C LYS A 77 -19.28 -23.80 23.88
N CYS A 78 -18.15 -23.37 23.31
CA CYS A 78 -18.15 -22.60 22.09
C CYS A 78 -18.89 -23.41 21.00
N PRO A 79 -19.90 -22.83 20.32
CA PRO A 79 -20.66 -23.54 19.29
C PRO A 79 -19.83 -23.87 18.04
N VAL A 80 -18.70 -23.17 17.85
CA VAL A 80 -17.83 -23.33 16.68
C VAL A 80 -16.73 -24.36 16.92
N CYS A 81 -16.08 -24.36 18.09
CA CYS A 81 -14.92 -25.24 18.35
C CYS A 81 -15.08 -26.18 19.54
N GLY A 82 -16.16 -26.05 20.33
CA GLY A 82 -16.43 -26.90 21.49
C GLY A 82 -15.61 -26.60 22.74
N ALA A 83 -14.73 -25.60 22.72
CA ALA A 83 -13.95 -25.19 23.88
C ALA A 83 -14.86 -24.67 25.01
N ALA A 84 -14.46 -24.90 26.26
CA ALA A 84 -15.17 -24.35 27.42
C ALA A 84 -15.13 -22.81 27.40
N ILE A 85 -16.27 -22.18 27.63
CA ILE A 85 -16.44 -20.71 27.65
C ILE A 85 -17.16 -20.31 28.92
N THR A 86 -16.93 -19.08 29.39
CA THR A 86 -17.67 -18.49 30.51
C THR A 86 -18.85 -17.65 30.03
N ASP A 87 -19.83 -17.46 30.89
CA ASP A 87 -21.09 -16.73 30.66
C ASP A 87 -20.91 -15.26 30.20
N LYS A 88 -19.73 -14.66 30.45
CA LYS A 88 -19.42 -13.25 30.12
C LYS A 88 -18.29 -13.08 29.11
N GLN A 89 -17.84 -14.16 28.48
CA GLN A 89 -16.73 -14.12 27.54
C GLN A 89 -17.18 -13.52 26.19
N ALA A 90 -16.57 -12.41 25.76
CA ALA A 90 -16.93 -11.73 24.51
C ALA A 90 -16.45 -12.49 23.25
N PHE A 91 -15.32 -13.20 23.35
CA PHE A 91 -14.73 -13.98 22.25
C PHE A 91 -14.17 -15.30 22.76
N CYS A 92 -14.38 -16.40 22.05
CA CYS A 92 -13.78 -17.69 22.37
C CYS A 92 -12.25 -17.61 22.25
N ILE A 93 -11.53 -17.91 23.34
CA ILE A 93 -10.07 -17.89 23.37
C ILE A 93 -9.43 -18.93 22.45
N SER A 94 -10.14 -20.03 22.17
CA SER A 94 -9.59 -21.13 21.37
C SER A 94 -9.76 -20.96 19.87
N CYS A 95 -10.77 -20.21 19.40
CA CYS A 95 -11.05 -20.08 17.96
C CYS A 95 -11.38 -18.66 17.50
N GLY A 96 -11.44 -17.67 18.40
CA GLY A 96 -11.73 -16.27 18.08
C GLY A 96 -13.20 -15.97 17.78
N THR A 97 -14.12 -16.92 17.93
CA THR A 97 -15.55 -16.69 17.68
C THR A 97 -16.12 -15.66 18.65
N ASN A 98 -16.80 -14.62 18.15
CA ASN A 98 -17.52 -13.66 18.98
C ASN A 98 -18.76 -14.33 19.60
N LEU A 99 -18.86 -14.33 20.93
CA LEU A 99 -19.95 -14.97 21.69
C LEU A 99 -20.97 -13.95 22.22
N LYS A 100 -20.65 -12.65 22.15
CA LYS A 100 -21.50 -11.55 22.65
C LYS A 100 -22.83 -11.47 21.92
N GLU A 101 -22.85 -11.90 20.66
CA GLU A 101 -24.02 -11.86 19.78
C GLU A 101 -25.09 -12.93 20.12
N LEU A 102 -24.73 -13.97 20.88
CA LEU A 102 -25.66 -15.04 21.30
C LEU A 102 -26.40 -14.73 22.61
N ALA A 103 -25.95 -13.74 23.40
CA ALA A 103 -26.53 -13.42 24.72
C ALA A 103 -27.74 -12.47 24.66
N THR A 104 -28.14 -12.01 23.47
CA THR A 104 -29.17 -10.97 23.29
C THR A 104 -30.39 -11.43 22.48
N ALA A 105 -30.77 -12.71 22.56
CA ALA A 105 -31.97 -13.24 21.92
C ALA A 105 -33.08 -13.60 22.93
N LYS A 106 -33.58 -12.60 23.66
CA LYS A 106 -34.94 -12.62 24.21
C LYS A 106 -35.47 -11.20 24.37
N GLU A 107 -35.92 -10.62 23.26
CA GLU A 107 -37.14 -9.82 23.14
C GLU A 107 -37.29 -9.37 21.68
N GLU A 108 -38.40 -9.76 21.06
CA GLU A 108 -38.90 -9.17 19.82
C GLU A 108 -39.10 -7.66 20.04
N PRO A 109 -38.72 -6.86 19.04
CA PRO A 109 -39.75 -6.08 18.40
C PRO A 109 -39.67 -6.15 16.88
N ALA A 110 -40.85 -6.29 16.27
CA ALA A 110 -41.11 -6.11 14.86
C ALA A 110 -40.66 -4.72 14.40
N ILE A 111 -39.59 -4.67 13.59
CA ILE A 111 -39.20 -3.48 12.85
C ILE A 111 -39.35 -3.77 11.36
N LYS A 112 -40.22 -2.97 10.74
CA LYS A 112 -40.51 -2.95 9.32
C LYS A 112 -39.21 -2.74 8.53
N VAL A 113 -38.83 -3.72 7.74
CA VAL A 113 -37.70 -3.62 6.81
C VAL A 113 -38.21 -2.89 5.58
N GLU A 114 -37.85 -1.62 5.46
CA GLU A 114 -37.87 -0.93 4.17
C GLU A 114 -36.80 -1.56 3.28
N GLU A 115 -37.26 -1.96 2.10
CA GLU A 115 -36.60 -2.76 1.08
C GLU A 115 -35.42 -1.98 0.47
N LYS A 116 -34.25 -2.03 1.12
CA LYS A 116 -33.02 -1.50 0.56
C LYS A 116 -32.38 -2.59 -0.31
N VAL A 117 -32.58 -2.46 -1.61
CA VAL A 117 -32.09 -3.34 -2.69
C VAL A 117 -30.65 -3.76 -2.41
N SER A 118 -30.47 -5.04 -2.08
CA SER A 118 -29.15 -5.67 -2.01
C SER A 118 -28.69 -5.94 -3.44
N GLU A 119 -27.67 -5.20 -3.87
CA GLU A 119 -26.98 -5.56 -5.11
C GLU A 119 -26.24 -6.90 -4.86
N SER A 120 -26.17 -7.78 -5.85
CA SER A 120 -25.37 -9.01 -5.79
C SER A 120 -24.07 -8.80 -6.55
N CYS A 121 -22.97 -9.41 -6.08
CA CYS A 121 -21.68 -9.38 -6.74
C CYS A 121 -21.84 -9.90 -8.19
N PRO A 122 -21.44 -9.11 -9.21
CA PRO A 122 -21.61 -9.52 -10.61
C PRO A 122 -20.70 -10.69 -11.00
N TYR A 123 -19.70 -11.01 -10.18
CA TYR A 123 -18.73 -12.07 -10.47
C TYR A 123 -19.05 -13.41 -9.80
N CYS A 124 -19.74 -13.41 -8.66
CA CYS A 124 -20.02 -14.65 -7.92
C CYS A 124 -21.45 -14.75 -7.36
N GLY A 125 -22.27 -13.72 -7.52
CA GLY A 125 -23.67 -13.71 -7.05
C GLY A 125 -23.87 -13.51 -5.55
N ALA A 126 -22.78 -13.39 -4.76
CA ALA A 126 -22.90 -13.15 -3.32
C ALA A 126 -23.54 -11.78 -3.04
N PRO A 127 -24.34 -11.63 -1.97
CA PRO A 127 -24.90 -10.33 -1.59
C PRO A 127 -23.78 -9.33 -1.30
N ILE A 128 -23.88 -8.11 -1.84
CA ILE A 128 -22.92 -7.02 -1.62
C ILE A 128 -23.60 -5.84 -0.97
N ASN A 129 -22.86 -5.15 -0.10
CA ASN A 129 -23.30 -3.89 0.46
C ASN A 129 -23.01 -2.74 -0.53
N PRO A 130 -23.86 -1.69 -0.59
CA PRO A 130 -23.76 -0.64 -1.61
C PRO A 130 -22.44 0.18 -1.58
N ASN A 131 -21.70 0.15 -0.47
CA ASN A 131 -20.41 0.86 -0.31
C ASN A 131 -19.20 -0.09 -0.24
N GLN A 132 -19.38 -1.36 -0.59
CA GLN A 132 -18.34 -2.37 -0.50
C GLN A 132 -17.37 -2.28 -1.69
N LYS A 133 -16.08 -1.99 -1.42
CA LYS A 133 -15.05 -1.85 -2.47
C LYS A 133 -14.61 -3.17 -3.11
N PHE A 134 -14.67 -4.27 -2.37
CA PHE A 134 -14.28 -5.60 -2.84
C PHE A 134 -15.26 -6.66 -2.32
N CYS A 135 -15.61 -7.64 -3.15
CA CYS A 135 -16.46 -8.75 -2.74
C CYS A 135 -15.75 -9.63 -1.69
N ILE A 136 -16.36 -9.80 -0.52
CA ILE A 136 -15.81 -10.65 0.55
C ILE A 136 -15.77 -12.15 0.19
N GLN A 137 -16.63 -12.60 -0.73
CA GLN A 137 -16.71 -14.02 -1.10
C GLN A 137 -15.75 -14.38 -2.23
N CYS A 138 -15.48 -13.49 -3.19
CA CYS A 138 -14.61 -13.79 -4.34
C CYS A 138 -13.37 -12.89 -4.46
N GLY A 139 -13.21 -11.88 -3.61
CA GLY A 139 -12.07 -10.96 -3.57
C GLY A 139 -12.00 -9.93 -4.69
N LYS A 140 -12.93 -9.95 -5.66
CA LYS A 140 -12.92 -9.03 -6.82
C LYS A 140 -13.40 -7.62 -6.43
N SER A 141 -12.77 -6.61 -7.02
CA SER A 141 -13.17 -5.20 -6.83
C SER A 141 -14.55 -4.93 -7.44
N LEU A 142 -15.35 -4.14 -6.71
CA LEU A 142 -16.72 -3.75 -7.05
C LEU A 142 -16.82 -2.24 -7.31
N GLU A 143 -15.70 -1.52 -7.30
CA GLU A 143 -15.67 -0.10 -7.66
C GLU A 143 -16.23 0.06 -9.09
N LYS A 144 -17.46 0.57 -9.19
CA LYS A 144 -18.06 0.97 -10.46
C LYS A 144 -17.14 2.05 -11.05
N PRO A 145 -16.72 1.95 -12.32
CA PRO A 145 -15.97 3.02 -12.96
C PRO A 145 -16.80 4.30 -12.81
N VAL A 146 -16.28 5.25 -12.03
CA VAL A 146 -16.92 6.57 -11.94
C VAL A 146 -16.74 7.16 -13.32
N GLU A 147 -17.81 7.14 -14.12
CA GLU A 147 -17.86 7.94 -15.33
C GLU A 147 -17.63 9.38 -14.88
N ARG A 148 -16.47 9.89 -15.25
CA ARG A 148 -16.09 11.27 -14.96
C ARG A 148 -17.11 12.11 -15.71
N PHE A 149 -18.00 12.78 -14.97
CA PHE A 149 -18.82 13.82 -15.52
C PHE A 149 -17.88 14.90 -16.07
N SER A 150 -17.74 14.93 -17.39
CA SER A 150 -17.12 16.03 -18.10
C SER A 150 -18.01 17.25 -17.92
N PHE A 151 -17.63 18.13 -17.00
CA PHE A 151 -18.00 19.53 -17.12
C PHE A 151 -17.20 20.09 -18.29
N ASP A 152 -17.90 20.64 -19.27
CA ASP A 152 -17.32 21.45 -20.34
C ASP A 152 -16.66 22.70 -19.72
N ASP A 153 -15.44 22.54 -19.23
CA ASP A 153 -14.56 23.65 -18.90
C ASP A 153 -14.04 24.28 -20.22
N PRO A 154 -13.99 25.62 -20.30
CA PRO A 154 -13.58 26.32 -21.51
C PRO A 154 -12.14 25.94 -21.88
N LYS A 155 -12.02 25.43 -23.11
CA LYS A 155 -10.81 25.07 -23.84
C LYS A 155 -9.58 25.91 -23.42
N PRO A 156 -8.53 25.32 -22.82
CA PRO A 156 -7.26 26.01 -22.68
C PRO A 156 -6.70 26.24 -24.09
N VAL A 157 -6.34 27.49 -24.35
CA VAL A 157 -5.71 27.91 -25.60
C VAL A 157 -4.37 27.18 -25.72
N GLN A 158 -4.15 26.63 -26.91
CA GLN A 158 -3.02 25.76 -27.24
C GLN A 158 -1.68 26.47 -27.03
N ASP A 159 -0.91 25.98 -26.05
CA ASP A 159 0.54 26.10 -26.08
C ASP A 159 1.12 25.11 -27.11
N PRO A 160 2.30 25.39 -27.70
CA PRO A 160 2.88 24.60 -28.78
C PRO A 160 3.07 23.12 -28.40
N ILE A 161 2.66 22.23 -29.31
CA ILE A 161 2.79 20.77 -29.21
C ILE A 161 4.27 20.40 -29.02
N GLU A 162 4.65 20.06 -27.79
CA GLU A 162 5.89 19.33 -27.53
C GLU A 162 5.70 17.87 -27.98
N PRO A 163 6.64 17.26 -28.72
CA PRO A 163 6.49 15.88 -29.16
C PRO A 163 6.56 14.93 -27.95
N ASP A 164 5.58 14.03 -27.86
CA ASP A 164 5.55 12.96 -26.85
C ASP A 164 6.89 12.20 -26.79
N PRO A 165 7.43 11.91 -25.60
CA PRO A 165 8.66 11.13 -25.49
C PRO A 165 8.40 9.70 -25.99
N VAL A 166 8.97 9.37 -27.14
CA VAL A 166 8.90 8.03 -27.73
C VAL A 166 9.60 7.04 -26.79
N THR A 167 8.81 6.31 -26.00
CA THR A 167 9.32 5.24 -25.14
C THR A 167 9.55 3.97 -25.97
N PRO A 168 10.72 3.32 -25.85
CA PRO A 168 11.00 2.11 -26.63
C PRO A 168 10.13 0.94 -26.14
N THR A 169 9.72 0.06 -27.06
CA THR A 169 8.94 -1.16 -26.74
C THR A 169 9.81 -2.41 -26.90
N CYS A 170 9.42 -3.49 -26.21
CA CYS A 170 10.10 -4.76 -26.29
C CYS A 170 9.84 -5.41 -27.66
N PRO A 171 10.88 -5.80 -28.42
CA PRO A 171 10.69 -6.41 -29.74
C PRO A 171 10.06 -7.81 -29.68
N ASN A 172 10.07 -8.47 -28.52
CA ASN A 172 9.50 -9.81 -28.37
C ASN A 172 8.01 -9.77 -27.95
N CYS A 173 7.65 -8.92 -26.97
CA CYS A 173 6.29 -8.92 -26.41
C CYS A 173 5.53 -7.59 -26.55
N GLY A 174 6.13 -6.56 -27.14
CA GLY A 174 5.50 -5.25 -27.35
C GLY A 174 5.34 -4.39 -26.10
N ALA A 175 5.71 -4.88 -24.91
CA ALA A 175 5.61 -4.10 -23.68
C ALA A 175 6.52 -2.87 -23.70
N THR A 176 6.07 -1.74 -23.16
CA THR A 176 6.90 -0.54 -23.00
C THR A 176 8.09 -0.81 -22.08
N VAL A 177 9.27 -0.37 -22.49
CA VAL A 177 10.54 -0.58 -21.79
C VAL A 177 11.15 0.78 -21.46
N LYS A 178 11.72 0.92 -20.26
CA LYS A 178 12.46 2.13 -19.87
C LYS A 178 13.80 2.19 -20.60
N ILE A 179 14.23 3.39 -20.99
CA ILE A 179 15.55 3.63 -21.58
C ILE A 179 16.63 3.10 -20.62
N GLY A 180 17.58 2.32 -21.14
CA GLY A 180 18.67 1.69 -20.36
C GLY A 180 18.34 0.34 -19.71
N GLN A 181 17.12 -0.18 -19.80
CA GLN A 181 16.80 -1.54 -19.32
C GLN A 181 17.54 -2.62 -20.13
N LYS A 182 18.15 -3.58 -19.43
CA LYS A 182 18.89 -4.70 -20.05
C LYS A 182 17.97 -5.86 -20.45
N PHE A 183 16.84 -6.02 -19.76
CA PHE A 183 15.88 -7.10 -19.97
C PHE A 183 14.45 -6.56 -19.89
N CYS A 184 13.53 -7.16 -20.64
CA CYS A 184 12.11 -6.84 -20.54
C CYS A 184 11.53 -7.38 -19.24
N THR A 185 10.91 -6.53 -18.44
CA THR A 185 10.24 -6.92 -17.19
C THR A 185 8.97 -7.76 -17.41
N LYS A 186 8.44 -7.83 -18.64
CA LYS A 186 7.25 -8.61 -18.98
C LYS A 186 7.55 -10.00 -19.53
N CYS A 187 8.56 -10.15 -20.40
CA CYS A 187 8.87 -11.43 -21.04
C CYS A 187 10.29 -11.95 -20.80
N GLY A 188 11.12 -11.24 -20.03
CA GLY A 188 12.48 -11.64 -19.71
C GLY A 188 13.49 -11.54 -20.86
N SER A 189 13.05 -11.16 -22.06
CA SER A 189 13.94 -11.06 -23.23
C SER A 189 14.94 -9.91 -23.08
N SER A 190 16.20 -10.14 -23.49
CA SER A 190 17.23 -9.11 -23.51
C SER A 190 16.86 -7.99 -24.47
N ILE A 191 17.02 -6.75 -24.03
CA ILE A 191 16.76 -5.55 -24.83
C ILE A 191 18.08 -5.08 -25.43
N PRO A 192 18.19 -4.93 -26.76
CA PRO A 192 19.40 -4.39 -27.36
C PRO A 192 19.59 -2.95 -26.86
N GLN A 193 20.69 -2.72 -26.14
CA GLN A 193 21.07 -1.44 -25.58
C GLN A 193 21.51 -0.49 -26.71
N ASN A 194 20.55 0.04 -27.46
CA ASN A 194 20.82 1.10 -28.41
C ASN A 194 20.85 2.43 -27.63
N ASN A 195 21.97 2.69 -26.95
CA ASN A 195 22.25 3.96 -26.29
C ASN A 195 22.56 5.06 -27.32
N ASN A 196 21.65 5.28 -28.27
CA ASN A 196 21.70 6.41 -29.18
C ASN A 196 20.56 7.36 -28.85
N ASN A 197 20.71 8.04 -27.71
CA ASN A 197 20.18 9.39 -27.57
C ASN A 197 21.07 10.36 -28.37
N GLN A 198 21.11 10.16 -29.67
CA GLN A 198 21.54 11.18 -30.61
C GLN A 198 20.33 11.50 -31.47
N ASN A 199 19.60 12.52 -31.03
CA ASN A 199 18.78 13.34 -31.91
C ASN A 199 19.72 14.15 -32.83
N VAL A 200 20.54 13.45 -33.62
CA VAL A 200 21.23 13.99 -34.78
C VAL A 200 20.36 13.60 -35.97
N PRO A 201 19.98 14.54 -36.86
CA PRO A 201 19.33 14.16 -38.10
C PRO A 201 20.19 13.10 -38.80
N PRO A 202 19.59 12.10 -39.47
CA PRO A 202 20.35 11.04 -40.13
C PRO A 202 21.23 11.66 -41.22
N VAL A 203 22.48 11.95 -40.88
CA VAL A 203 23.51 12.29 -41.85
C VAL A 203 23.83 10.98 -42.56
N MET A 204 23.25 10.80 -43.75
CA MET A 204 23.56 9.65 -44.58
C MET A 204 25.07 9.67 -44.86
N PRO A 205 25.83 8.61 -44.53
CA PRO A 205 27.26 8.57 -44.78
C PRO A 205 27.50 8.65 -46.29
N ALA A 206 28.40 9.53 -46.73
CA ALA A 206 28.79 9.63 -48.13
C ALA A 206 29.34 8.27 -48.59
N GLN A 207 28.90 7.78 -49.74
CA GLN A 207 29.37 6.49 -50.26
C GLN A 207 30.60 6.69 -51.14
N CYS A 208 31.53 5.75 -51.10
CA CYS A 208 32.70 5.78 -51.97
C CYS A 208 32.28 5.71 -53.45
N PRO A 209 32.72 6.64 -54.32
CA PRO A 209 32.32 6.65 -55.73
C PRO A 209 32.83 5.42 -56.52
N LYS A 210 33.82 4.70 -55.99
CA LYS A 210 34.38 3.50 -56.65
C LYS A 210 33.76 2.19 -56.16
N CYS A 211 33.48 2.06 -54.86
CA CYS A 211 33.05 0.78 -54.27
C CYS A 211 31.73 0.82 -53.49
N GLY A 212 31.09 1.98 -53.37
CA GLY A 212 29.77 2.14 -52.74
C GLY A 212 29.75 1.99 -51.21
N LYS A 213 30.88 1.70 -50.57
CA LYS A 213 30.95 1.56 -49.11
C LYS A 213 30.84 2.93 -48.42
N PRO A 214 30.23 2.98 -47.22
CA PRO A 214 30.12 4.21 -46.45
C PRO A 214 31.51 4.75 -46.09
N LEU A 215 31.69 6.06 -46.24
CA LEU A 215 32.90 6.79 -45.89
C LEU A 215 32.65 7.62 -44.62
N ASP A 216 33.69 7.76 -43.81
CA ASP A 216 33.69 8.71 -42.71
C ASP A 216 33.87 10.15 -43.24
N PRO A 217 33.24 11.17 -42.64
CA PRO A 217 33.38 12.57 -43.06
C PRO A 217 34.83 13.08 -43.16
N ASN A 218 35.78 12.46 -42.44
CA ASN A 218 37.18 12.87 -42.41
C ASN A 218 38.13 11.97 -43.22
N ASP A 219 37.62 10.97 -43.94
CA ASP A 219 38.46 10.07 -44.73
C ASP A 219 39.10 10.78 -45.95
N ARG A 220 40.44 10.74 -46.02
CA ARG A 220 41.19 11.19 -47.21
C ARG A 220 41.23 10.12 -48.31
N PHE A 221 41.14 8.85 -47.91
CA PHE A 221 41.12 7.68 -48.80
C PHE A 221 40.06 6.70 -48.31
N CYS A 222 39.41 5.99 -49.22
CA CYS A 222 38.49 4.91 -48.89
C CYS A 222 39.27 3.76 -48.27
N THR A 223 39.02 3.49 -47.00
CA THR A 223 39.63 2.38 -46.23
C THR A 223 39.37 1.00 -46.84
N SER A 224 38.33 0.86 -47.66
CA SER A 224 37.95 -0.42 -48.26
C SER A 224 38.55 -0.68 -49.64
N CYS A 225 38.88 0.34 -50.43
CA CYS A 225 39.38 0.15 -51.80
C CYS A 225 40.59 1.04 -52.17
N GLY A 226 41.08 1.85 -51.23
CA GLY A 226 42.24 2.73 -51.40
C GLY A 226 42.00 3.98 -52.25
N THR A 227 40.77 4.21 -52.74
CA THR A 227 40.46 5.36 -53.61
C THR A 227 40.59 6.67 -52.85
N LYS A 228 41.34 7.63 -53.38
CA LYS A 228 41.45 8.98 -52.81
C LYS A 228 40.12 9.73 -52.92
N ILE A 229 39.67 10.33 -51.82
CA ILE A 229 38.39 11.04 -51.72
C ILE A 229 38.59 12.56 -51.59
N ARG A 230 39.64 13.00 -50.88
CA ARG A 230 39.93 14.41 -50.62
C ARG A 230 41.39 14.77 -50.89
#